data_AF-A0A535A5J3-F1
#
_entry.id   AF-A0A535A5J3-F1
#
_cell.length_a   1.000
_cell.length_b   1.000
_cell.length_c   1.000
_cell.angle_alpha   90.00
_cell.angle_beta   90.00
_cell.angle_gamma   90.00
#
_symmetry.space_group_name_H-M   'P 1'
#
loop_
_entity.id
_entity.type
_entity.pdbx_description
1 polymer ?
#
loop_
_entity_poly.entity_id
_entity_poly.type
_entity_poly.pdbx_seq_one_letter_code
_entity_poly.pdbx_strand_id
1 'polypeptide(L)'
;MAIDWSRIRFTEHMTEAAAVVAECHVVLDFGAEARVAYEIKVYESLKGGAGADERYFALGTNRNEPEGFRPLGSGASPEDALERCLADAGVFHRRRVKQAAD
;
A
#
# COMPACT_ATOMS: atom_id res chain seq x y z
N MET A 1 14.73 6.25 -12.77
CA MET A 1 16.05 5.85 -12.23
C MET A 1 15.83 5.47 -10.78
N ALA A 2 16.04 4.21 -10.40
CA ALA A 2 15.80 3.76 -9.03
C ALA A 2 17.00 4.11 -8.14
N ILE A 3 16.74 4.42 -6.87
CA ILE A 3 17.79 4.62 -5.86
C ILE A 3 18.43 3.26 -5.55
N ASP A 4 19.76 3.20 -5.52
CA ASP A 4 20.49 2.03 -5.01
C ASP A 4 20.52 2.08 -3.47
N TRP A 5 19.52 1.47 -2.86
CA TRP A 5 19.34 1.45 -1.40
C TRP A 5 20.48 0.73 -0.66
N SER A 6 21.27 -0.11 -1.34
CA SER A 6 22.45 -0.77 -0.73
C SER A 6 23.55 0.23 -0.34
N ARG A 7 23.52 1.45 -0.91
CA ARG A 7 24.47 2.53 -0.62
C ARG A 7 24.01 3.42 0.54
N ILE A 8 22.80 3.25 1.04
CA ILE A 8 22.25 4.04 2.15
C ILE A 8 22.50 3.30 3.45
N ARG A 9 23.14 3.98 4.42
CA ARG A 9 23.36 3.43 5.75
C ARG A 9 22.15 3.70 6.64
N PHE A 10 21.35 2.67 6.89
CA PHE A 10 20.29 2.75 7.90
C PHE A 10 20.92 2.67 9.29
N THR A 11 20.62 3.65 10.15
CA THR A 11 21.11 3.63 11.54
C THR A 11 20.36 2.59 12.36
N GLU A 12 20.91 2.25 13.52
CA GLU A 12 20.25 1.36 14.49
C GLU A 12 18.94 1.95 15.03
N HIS A 13 18.84 3.28 15.13
CA HIS A 13 17.64 3.97 15.60
C HIS A 13 16.50 4.02 14.57
N MET A 14 16.78 3.77 13.29
CA MET A 14 15.74 3.63 12.27
C MET A 14 15.11 2.24 12.40
N THR A 15 14.04 2.11 13.18
CA THR A 15 13.40 0.80 13.41
C THR A 15 12.83 0.21 12.11
N GLU A 16 12.33 1.06 11.23
CA GLU A 16 11.75 0.68 9.94
C GLU A 16 12.26 1.61 8.83
N ALA A 17 12.47 1.04 7.64
CA ALA A 17 12.71 1.79 6.42
C ALA A 17 12.11 1.02 5.25
N ALA A 18 11.46 1.73 4.35
CA ALA A 18 10.81 1.13 3.19
C ALA A 18 10.85 2.08 1.99
N ALA A 19 10.89 1.52 0.79
CA ALA A 19 10.80 2.27 -0.46
C ALA A 19 9.39 2.19 -1.03
N VAL A 20 8.82 3.31 -1.46
CA VAL A 20 7.57 3.29 -2.23
C VAL A 20 7.87 2.66 -3.60
N VAL A 21 7.16 1.59 -3.93
CA VAL A 21 7.31 0.85 -5.20
C VAL A 21 6.10 1.02 -6.12
N ALA A 22 4.93 1.34 -5.55
CA ALA A 22 3.74 1.69 -6.31
C ALA A 22 2.85 2.65 -5.51
N GLU A 23 2.04 3.41 -6.22
CA GLU A 23 1.05 4.33 -5.64
C GLU A 23 -0.22 4.27 -6.49
N CYS A 24 -1.37 4.26 -5.84
CA CYS A 24 -2.65 4.39 -6.53
C CYS A 24 -3.65 5.19 -5.71
N HIS A 25 -4.66 5.66 -6.41
CA HIS A 25 -5.67 6.59 -5.95
C HIS A 25 -7.03 5.94 -6.12
N VAL A 26 -7.73 5.68 -5.02
CA VAL A 26 -9.00 4.94 -5.03
C VAL A 26 -10.12 5.71 -4.34
N VAL A 27 -11.34 5.42 -4.78
CA VAL A 27 -12.58 5.90 -4.14
C VAL A 27 -13.19 4.72 -3.41
N LEU A 28 -13.21 4.78 -2.08
CA LEU A 28 -13.75 3.72 -1.21
C LEU A 28 -15.18 4.01 -0.74
N ASP A 29 -15.57 5.28 -0.73
CA ASP A 29 -16.90 5.73 -0.30
C ASP A 29 -17.62 6.43 -1.47
N PHE A 30 -18.88 6.07 -1.69
CA PHE A 30 -19.77 6.65 -2.71
C PHE A 30 -20.67 7.75 -2.13
N GLY A 31 -20.27 8.39 -1.03
CA GLY A 31 -20.86 9.64 -0.57
C GLY A 31 -20.88 10.73 -1.65
N ALA A 32 -21.66 11.78 -1.45
CA ALA A 32 -21.94 12.81 -2.47
C ALA A 32 -20.68 13.50 -3.06
N GLU A 33 -19.54 13.39 -2.38
CA GLU A 33 -18.22 13.82 -2.83
C GLU A 33 -17.43 12.61 -3.39
N ALA A 34 -17.90 12.04 -4.51
CA ALA A 34 -17.25 10.93 -5.21
C ALA A 34 -15.94 11.39 -5.90
N ARG A 35 -14.93 11.70 -5.10
CA ARG A 35 -13.58 12.06 -5.55
C ARG A 35 -12.59 11.17 -4.82
N VAL A 36 -11.49 10.82 -5.50
CA VAL A 36 -10.37 10.04 -4.97
C VAL A 36 -10.03 10.51 -3.55
N ALA A 37 -10.47 9.75 -2.55
CA ALA A 37 -10.31 10.11 -1.15
C ALA A 37 -9.14 9.35 -0.52
N TYR A 38 -8.83 8.15 -1.04
CA TYR A 38 -7.80 7.29 -0.49
C TYR A 38 -6.59 7.21 -1.40
N GLU A 39 -5.44 7.57 -0.84
CA GLU A 39 -4.12 7.31 -1.39
C GLU A 39 -3.63 5.98 -0.82
N ILE A 40 -3.30 5.03 -1.69
CA ILE A 40 -2.66 3.78 -1.30
C ILE A 40 -1.23 3.80 -1.82
N LYS A 41 -0.28 3.65 -0.91
CA LYS A 41 1.13 3.46 -1.23
C LYS A 41 1.53 2.03 -0.90
N VAL A 42 2.23 1.40 -1.83
CA VAL A 42 2.85 0.09 -1.65
C VAL A 42 4.34 0.28 -1.44
N TYR A 43 4.84 -0.37 -0.40
CA TYR A 43 6.20 -0.25 0.09
C TYR A 43 6.91 -1.58 0.01
N GLU A 44 8.20 -1.55 -0.32
CA GLU A 44 9.12 -2.66 -0.12
C GLU A 44 9.97 -2.39 1.13
N SER A 45 10.00 -3.33 2.08
CA SER A 45 10.82 -3.20 3.29
C SER A 45 12.31 -3.26 2.95
N LEU A 46 13.08 -2.27 3.42
CA LEU A 46 14.52 -2.15 3.20
C LEU A 46 15.35 -2.72 4.36
N LYS A 47 14.76 -2.90 5.55
CA LYS A 47 15.42 -3.50 6.73
C LYS A 47 15.06 -4.97 6.97
N GLY A 48 14.41 -5.62 5.99
CA GLY A 48 13.86 -6.97 6.11
C GLY A 48 12.50 -6.94 6.81
N GLY A 49 11.46 -7.45 6.16
CA GLY A 49 10.13 -7.60 6.75
C GLY A 49 10.06 -8.77 7.74
N ALA A 50 8.88 -9.00 8.33
CA ALA A 50 8.62 -10.11 9.27
C ALA A 50 8.69 -11.53 8.64
N GLY A 51 9.25 -11.65 7.43
CA GLY A 51 9.43 -12.87 6.67
C GLY A 51 9.56 -12.57 5.17
N ALA A 52 9.99 -13.56 4.39
CA ALA A 52 10.02 -13.44 2.92
C ALA A 52 8.62 -13.20 2.32
N ASP A 53 7.58 -13.73 2.99
CA ASP A 53 6.18 -13.63 2.58
C ASP A 53 5.50 -12.29 2.94
N GLU A 54 6.23 -11.39 3.62
CA GLU A 54 5.77 -10.06 4.03
C GLU A 54 6.79 -8.97 3.62
N ARG A 55 7.47 -9.18 2.49
CA ARG A 55 8.45 -8.23 1.96
C ARG A 55 7.82 -6.89 1.57
N TYR A 56 6.56 -6.92 1.13
CA TYR A 56 5.82 -5.75 0.71
C TYR A 56 4.66 -5.47 1.64
N PHE A 57 4.34 -4.19 1.83
CA PHE A 57 3.15 -3.77 2.54
C PHE A 57 2.50 -2.57 1.86
N ALA A 58 1.17 -2.53 1.82
CA ALA A 58 0.38 -1.44 1.28
C ALA A 58 -0.38 -0.74 2.40
N LEU A 59 -0.33 0.58 2.42
CA LEU A 59 -0.99 1.43 3.40
C LEU A 59 -1.93 2.40 2.69
N GLY A 60 -3.21 2.35 3.04
CA GLY A 60 -4.19 3.34 2.63
C GLY A 60 -4.27 4.50 3.62
N THR A 61 -4.39 5.72 3.09
CA THR A 61 -4.61 6.94 3.88
C THR A 61 -5.70 7.78 3.24
N ASN A 62 -6.70 8.19 4.03
CA ASN A 62 -7.69 9.15 3.57
C ASN A 62 -7.06 10.55 3.58
N ARG A 63 -6.98 11.20 2.41
CA ARG A 63 -6.39 12.55 2.28
C ARG A 63 -7.14 13.60 3.09
N ASN A 64 -8.45 13.44 3.25
CA ASN A 64 -9.30 14.38 3.99
C ASN A 64 -9.34 14.07 5.49
N GLU A 65 -8.93 12.87 5.89
CA GLU A 65 -8.90 12.42 7.28
C GLU A 65 -7.63 11.59 7.57
N PRO A 66 -6.45 12.25 7.65
CA PRO A 66 -5.17 11.53 7.75
C PRO A 66 -5.02 10.70 9.03
N GLU A 67 -5.74 11.07 10.09
CA GLU A 67 -5.78 10.33 11.37
C GLU A 67 -6.90 9.27 11.43
N GLY A 68 -7.68 9.15 10.36
CA GLY A 68 -8.81 8.22 10.27
C GLY A 68 -8.37 6.77 10.06
N PHE A 69 -9.31 5.98 9.55
CA PHE A 69 -9.08 4.57 9.25
C PHE A 69 -7.97 4.39 8.20
N ARG A 70 -7.00 3.53 8.50
CA ARG A 70 -5.80 3.29 7.70
C ARG A 70 -5.68 1.80 7.38
N PRO A 71 -6.25 1.35 6.24
CA PRO A 71 -6.20 -0.06 5.89
C PRO A 71 -4.76 -0.48 5.57
N LEU A 72 -4.40 -1.70 5.97
CA LEU A 72 -3.05 -2.25 5.83
C LEU A 72 -3.10 -3.65 5.22
N GLY A 73 -2.16 -3.96 4.32
CA GLY A 73 -1.99 -5.31 3.80
C GLY A 73 -0.53 -5.64 3.51
N SER A 74 -0.05 -6.79 3.98
CA SER A 74 1.32 -7.28 3.72
C SER A 74 1.31 -8.49 2.79
N GLY A 75 2.33 -8.67 1.96
CA GLY A 75 2.41 -9.79 1.02
C GLY A 75 3.80 -10.03 0.45
N ALA A 76 3.92 -11.15 -0.29
CA ALA A 76 5.16 -11.57 -0.95
C ALA A 76 5.44 -10.77 -2.23
N SER A 77 4.40 -10.12 -2.79
CA SER A 77 4.46 -9.22 -3.94
C SER A 77 3.76 -7.89 -3.65
N PRO A 78 4.07 -6.81 -4.41
CA PRO A 78 3.32 -5.56 -4.34
C PRO A 78 1.81 -5.74 -4.56
N GLU A 79 1.44 -6.63 -5.49
CA GLU A 79 0.06 -6.95 -5.84
C GLU A 79 -0.67 -7.63 -4.68
N ASP A 80 -0.05 -8.60 -4.02
CA ASP A 80 -0.63 -9.28 -2.85
C ASP A 80 -0.86 -8.31 -1.70
N ALA A 81 0.11 -7.42 -1.45
CA ALA A 81 0.01 -6.39 -0.42
C ALA A 81 -1.16 -5.44 -0.71
N LEU A 82 -1.30 -5.01 -1.97
CA LEU A 82 -2.40 -4.15 -2.41
C LEU A 82 -3.76 -4.85 -2.30
N GLU A 83 -3.90 -6.10 -2.77
CA GLU A 83 -5.17 -6.86 -2.68
C GLU A 83 -5.61 -7.01 -1.22
N ARG A 84 -4.66 -7.32 -0.31
CA ARG A 84 -4.96 -7.43 1.13
C ARG A 84 -5.31 -6.09 1.76
N CYS A 85 -4.66 -4.99 1.38
CA CYS A 85 -5.00 -3.65 1.86
C CYS A 85 -6.43 -3.25 1.42
N LEU A 86 -6.81 -3.53 0.16
CA LEU A 86 -8.17 -3.29 -0.31
C LEU A 86 -9.21 -4.15 0.42
N ALA A 87 -8.88 -5.42 0.71
CA ALA A 87 -9.73 -6.30 1.48
C ALA A 87 -9.94 -5.80 2.92
N ASP A 88 -8.87 -5.35 3.58
CA ASP A 88 -8.91 -4.72 4.92
C ASP A 88 -9.74 -3.43 4.91
N ALA A 89 -9.69 -2.68 3.80
CA ALA A 89 -10.52 -1.50 3.59
C ALA A 89 -12.02 -1.78 3.40
N GLY A 90 -12.46 -3.03 3.53
CA GLY A 90 -13.84 -3.44 3.32
C GLY A 90 -14.26 -3.42 1.86
N VAL A 91 -13.32 -3.30 0.91
CA VAL A 91 -13.58 -3.40 -0.53
C VAL A 91 -13.69 -4.87 -0.89
N PHE A 92 -14.77 -5.49 -0.43
CA PHE A 92 -15.13 -6.83 -0.87
C PHE A 92 -15.68 -6.72 -2.29
N HIS A 93 -14.98 -7.35 -3.23
CA HIS A 93 -15.38 -7.46 -4.63
C HIS A 93 -16.88 -7.80 -4.78
N ARG A 94 -17.74 -6.79 -4.98
CA ARG A 94 -18.98 -6.99 -5.73
C ARG A 94 -18.57 -7.29 -7.16
N ARG A 95 -18.30 -8.58 -7.44
CA ARG A 95 -17.68 -9.15 -8.64
C ARG A 95 -16.26 -8.65 -8.91
N ARG A 96 -15.28 -9.56 -8.89
CA ARG A 96 -13.98 -9.36 -9.54
C ARG A 96 -14.24 -9.10 -11.03
N VAL A 97 -14.18 -7.84 -11.46
CA VAL A 97 -14.23 -7.50 -12.88
C VAL A 97 -12.80 -7.58 -13.39
N LYS A 98 -12.56 -8.42 -14.39
CA LYS A 98 -11.26 -8.51 -15.07
C LYS A 98 -10.95 -7.12 -15.64
N GLN A 99 -9.87 -6.49 -15.20
CA GLN A 99 -9.40 -5.26 -15.83
C GLN A 99 -9.06 -5.58 -17.29
N ALA A 100 -9.68 -4.87 -18.23
CA ALA A 100 -9.31 -4.97 -19.63
C ALA A 100 -7.89 -4.42 -19.78
N ALA A 101 -7.00 -5.20 -20.36
CA ALA A 101 -5.71 -4.68 -20.83
C ALA A 101 -6.01 -3.86 -22.09
N ASP A 102 -5.66 -2.57 -22.08
CA ASP A 102 -5.48 -1.77 -23.30
C ASP A 102 -4.11 -2.08 -23.92
#